data_AF-A0AAW2RLW8-F1
#
_entry.id   AF-A0AAW2RLW8-F1
#
_cell.length_a   1.000
_cell.length_b   1.000
_cell.length_c   1.000
_cell.angle_alpha   90.00
_cell.angle_beta   90.00
_cell.angle_gamma   90.00
#
_symmetry.space_group_name_H-M   'P 1'
#
loop_
_entity.id
_entity.type
_entity.pdbx_description
1 polymer ?
#
loop_
_entity_poly.entity_id
_entity_poly.type
_entity_poly.pdbx_seq_one_letter_code
_entity_poly.pdbx_strand_id
1 'polypeptide(L)'
;MILQRDLPMQYISWSGMARKRVLRSLESDFELINVAQSCLTWDALHHQHQKVEALTLFSDKNRLFHHSISGQFQELQILLERFVEEQNSERQRYSNYTHQRLHFQSLLQVPDATGTIEFSLIDTIAGWMEEEGNNYSMGVELIRATEVLKAIEKCIQAFWSYIKTDNTKSVWKYKGIWRSRPPLQDPQDLQLLYTVTKALHKKGVMMKDVEGKKRCCLRRKVKAVESEDEQRNVVMFATIELKLVGMVLGMSLVSTSQLKWCQHKLDNLEFGQGKVWRGTMIQCMFPSS
;
A
#
# COMPACT_ATOMS: atom_id res chain seq x y z
N MET A 1 2.27 -11.01 60.73
CA MET A 1 2.25 -11.63 59.39
C MET A 1 1.81 -10.56 58.40
N ILE A 2 2.65 -10.34 57.38
CA ILE A 2 2.42 -9.60 56.13
C ILE A 2 2.28 -8.07 56.23
N LEU A 3 3.39 -7.41 55.91
CA LEU A 3 3.49 -6.02 55.43
C LEU A 3 2.65 -5.85 54.16
N GLN A 4 1.59 -5.03 54.21
CA GLN A 4 1.04 -4.40 53.02
C GLN A 4 1.71 -3.03 52.90
N ARG A 5 2.88 -3.00 52.25
CA ARG A 5 3.48 -1.75 51.78
C ARG A 5 2.61 -1.27 50.64
N ASP A 6 1.73 -0.31 50.91
CA ASP A 6 1.19 0.55 49.88
C ASP A 6 2.38 1.29 49.25
N LEU A 7 2.82 0.80 48.09
CA LEU A 7 3.73 1.55 47.24
C LEU A 7 3.03 2.86 46.90
N PRO A 8 3.61 4.03 47.22
CA PRO A 8 3.03 5.29 46.81
C PRO A 8 3.05 5.30 45.28
N MET A 9 1.88 5.22 44.67
CA MET A 9 1.70 5.45 43.24
C MET A 9 2.06 6.92 43.02
N GLN A 10 3.35 7.18 42.75
CA GLN A 10 3.86 8.52 42.51
C GLN A 10 3.19 9.04 41.25
N TYR A 11 2.17 9.87 41.43
CA TYR A 11 1.60 10.66 40.35
C TYR A 11 2.68 11.63 39.90
N ILE A 12 3.45 11.24 38.88
CA ILE A 12 4.43 12.14 38.27
C ILE A 12 3.63 13.29 37.67
N SER A 13 3.67 14.44 38.31
CA SER A 13 3.10 15.68 37.80
C SER A 13 3.98 16.17 36.65
N TRP A 14 3.67 15.73 35.43
CA TRP A 14 4.39 16.19 34.25
C TRP A 14 4.06 17.65 33.98
N SER A 15 5.10 18.47 33.77
CA SER A 15 4.91 19.84 33.31
C SER A 15 4.13 19.86 31.98
N GLY A 16 3.34 20.91 31.74
CA GLY A 16 2.57 21.04 30.49
C GLY A 16 3.45 20.95 29.23
N MET A 17 4.73 21.31 29.33
CA MET A 17 5.71 21.15 28.24
C MET A 17 6.12 19.69 28.02
N ALA A 18 6.33 18.91 29.09
CA ALA A 18 6.65 17.49 29.00
C ALA A 18 5.49 16.70 28.37
N ARG A 19 4.24 16.98 28.78
CA ARG A 19 3.04 16.38 28.19
C ARG A 19 2.93 16.68 26.68
N LYS A 20 3.12 17.94 26.28
CA LYS A 20 3.12 18.34 24.86
C LYS A 20 4.22 17.66 24.04
N ARG A 21 5.39 17.42 24.64
CA ARG A 21 6.50 16.75 23.94
C ARG A 21 6.18 15.29 23.66
N VAL A 22 5.65 14.56 24.65
CA VAL A 22 5.29 13.15 24.47
C VAL A 22 4.10 12.98 23.54
N LEU A 23 3.09 13.85 23.61
CA LEU A 23 1.98 13.81 22.64
C LEU A 23 2.49 13.94 21.20
N ARG A 24 3.40 14.89 20.93
CA ARG A 24 4.01 15.05 19.59
C ARG A 24 4.85 13.84 19.16
N SER A 25 5.59 13.24 20.09
CA SER A 25 6.36 12.01 19.80
C SER A 25 5.42 10.89 19.41
N LEU A 26 4.35 10.69 20.17
CA LEU A 26 3.36 9.66 19.91
C LEU A 26 2.62 9.89 18.58
N GLU A 27 2.26 11.13 18.26
CA GLU A 27 1.70 11.52 16.96
C GLU A 27 2.66 11.17 15.80
N SER A 28 3.95 11.46 15.96
CA SER A 28 5.00 11.11 14.99
C SER A 28 5.16 9.60 14.82
N ASP A 29 5.12 8.83 15.92
CA ASP A 29 5.24 7.37 15.88
C ASP A 29 4.02 6.74 15.19
N PHE A 30 2.81 7.23 15.48
CA PHE A 30 1.60 6.79 14.76
C PHE A 30 1.64 7.15 13.28
N GLU A 31 2.15 8.33 12.91
CA GLU A 31 2.36 8.71 11.52
C GLU A 31 3.32 7.74 10.81
N LEU A 32 4.46 7.44 11.43
CA LEU A 32 5.44 6.49 10.89
C LEU A 32 4.81 5.11 10.67
N ILE A 33 4.12 4.57 11.67
CA ILE A 33 3.47 3.24 11.58
C ILE A 33 2.46 3.22 10.41
N ASN A 34 1.64 4.27 10.29
CA ASN A 34 0.64 4.38 9.23
C ASN A 34 1.27 4.42 7.82
N VAL A 35 2.31 5.23 7.64
CA VAL A 35 3.00 5.38 6.36
C VAL A 35 3.76 4.10 6.02
N ALA A 36 4.46 3.52 7.00
CA ALA A 36 5.18 2.26 6.83
C ALA A 36 4.25 1.13 6.38
N GLN A 37 3.12 0.95 7.06
CA GLN A 37 2.13 -0.05 6.68
C GLN A 37 1.58 0.19 5.28
N SER A 38 1.24 1.43 4.95
CA SER A 38 0.78 1.76 3.58
C SER A 38 1.82 1.37 2.52
N CYS A 39 3.10 1.64 2.78
CA CYS A 39 4.20 1.28 1.86
C CYS A 39 4.38 -0.24 1.76
N LEU A 40 4.36 -0.96 2.89
CA LEU A 40 4.53 -2.41 2.93
C LEU A 40 3.34 -3.16 2.30
N THR A 41 2.11 -2.71 2.57
CA THR A 41 0.89 -3.25 1.94
C THR A 41 0.95 -3.08 0.43
N TRP A 42 1.41 -1.93 -0.06
CA TRP A 42 1.62 -1.74 -1.50
C TRP A 42 2.67 -2.69 -2.07
N ASP A 43 3.85 -2.79 -1.44
CA ASP A 43 4.92 -3.67 -1.90
C ASP A 43 4.45 -5.14 -1.97
N ALA A 44 3.68 -5.58 -0.98
CA ALA A 44 3.12 -6.93 -0.96
C ALA A 44 2.01 -7.12 -2.01
N LEU A 45 1.04 -6.20 -2.14
CA LEU A 45 0.00 -6.28 -3.16
C LEU A 45 0.59 -6.31 -4.58
N HIS A 46 1.56 -5.44 -4.84
CA HIS A 46 2.23 -5.36 -6.13
C HIS A 46 3.04 -6.63 -6.41
N HIS A 47 3.73 -7.18 -5.40
CA HIS A 47 4.45 -8.44 -5.55
C HIS A 47 3.51 -9.61 -5.88
N GLN A 48 2.37 -9.73 -5.17
CA GLN A 48 1.38 -10.78 -5.45
C GLN A 48 0.77 -10.62 -6.85
N HIS A 49 0.50 -9.38 -7.28
CA HIS A 49 0.06 -9.10 -8.64
C HIS A 49 1.07 -9.62 -9.68
N GLN A 50 2.35 -9.22 -9.57
CA GLN A 50 3.40 -9.64 -10.50
C GLN A 50 3.58 -11.16 -10.52
N LYS A 51 3.52 -11.81 -9.35
CA LYS A 51 3.61 -13.26 -9.22
C LYS A 51 2.48 -13.95 -9.98
N VAL A 52 1.22 -13.54 -9.78
CA VAL A 52 0.07 -14.15 -10.45
C VAL A 52 0.02 -13.81 -11.94
N GLU A 53 0.36 -12.58 -12.31
CA GLU A 53 0.46 -12.13 -13.71
C GLU A 53 1.49 -12.97 -14.49
N ALA A 54 2.68 -13.20 -13.94
CA ALA A 54 3.69 -14.07 -14.55
C ALA A 54 3.14 -15.50 -14.77
N LEU A 55 2.37 -16.04 -13.82
CA LEU A 55 1.74 -17.35 -13.97
C LEU A 55 0.68 -17.38 -15.07
N THR A 56 -0.01 -16.27 -15.34
CA THR A 56 -0.96 -16.18 -16.46
C THR A 56 -0.27 -16.07 -17.83
N LEU A 57 0.96 -15.55 -17.89
CA LEU A 57 1.72 -15.33 -19.12
C LEU A 57 2.55 -16.55 -19.55
N PHE A 58 3.16 -17.25 -18.59
CA PHE A 58 4.13 -18.33 -18.86
C PHE A 58 3.60 -19.75 -18.67
N SER A 59 2.44 -19.93 -18.02
CA SER A 59 1.86 -21.24 -17.83
C SER A 59 0.86 -21.57 -18.93
N ASP A 60 0.85 -22.82 -19.43
CA ASP A 60 -0.37 -23.39 -20.00
C ASP A 60 -1.51 -23.09 -19.01
N LYS A 61 -2.66 -22.66 -19.52
CA LYS A 61 -3.81 -21.98 -18.85
C LYS A 61 -4.48 -22.76 -17.69
N ASN A 62 -3.77 -23.75 -17.17
CA ASN A 62 -4.13 -24.81 -16.26
C ASN A 62 -3.53 -24.63 -14.85
N ARG A 63 -3.04 -23.45 -14.47
CA ARG A 63 -2.70 -23.19 -13.05
C ARG A 63 -3.94 -22.76 -12.29
N LEU A 64 -4.31 -23.58 -11.32
CA LEU A 64 -5.41 -23.30 -10.43
C LEU A 64 -4.90 -22.89 -9.04
N PHE A 65 -5.73 -22.12 -8.37
CA PHE A 65 -5.53 -21.66 -7.01
C PHE A 65 -6.70 -22.13 -6.17
N HIS A 66 -6.45 -22.35 -4.88
CA HIS A 66 -7.53 -22.55 -3.93
C HIS A 66 -8.44 -21.30 -3.88
N HIS A 67 -9.77 -21.45 -3.92
CA HIS A 67 -10.70 -20.30 -3.98
C HIS A 67 -10.47 -19.31 -2.83
N SER A 68 -10.05 -19.82 -1.66
CA SER A 68 -9.78 -19.01 -0.46
C SER A 68 -8.79 -17.89 -0.72
N ILE A 69 -7.87 -18.04 -1.67
CA ILE A 69 -6.90 -16.98 -2.02
C ILE A 69 -7.64 -15.76 -2.56
N SER A 70 -8.60 -15.95 -3.48
CA SER A 70 -9.43 -14.83 -3.95
C SER A 70 -10.32 -14.26 -2.85
N GLY A 71 -10.85 -15.12 -1.97
CA GLY A 71 -11.64 -14.71 -0.81
C GLY A 71 -10.86 -13.80 0.13
N GLN A 72 -9.60 -14.11 0.41
CA GLN A 72 -8.74 -13.28 1.26
C GLN A 72 -8.47 -11.90 0.65
N PHE A 73 -8.22 -11.81 -0.67
CA PHE A 73 -8.08 -10.51 -1.35
C PHE A 73 -9.38 -9.71 -1.37
N GLN A 74 -10.52 -10.38 -1.49
CA GLN A 74 -11.84 -9.75 -1.39
C GLN A 74 -12.11 -9.23 0.03
N GLU A 75 -11.74 -9.97 1.07
CA GLU A 75 -11.86 -9.51 2.45
C GLU A 75 -11.03 -8.24 2.68
N LEU A 76 -9.76 -8.23 2.24
CA LEU A 76 -8.92 -7.04 2.30
C LEU A 76 -9.51 -5.86 1.49
N GLN A 77 -10.07 -6.13 0.30
CA GLN A 77 -10.77 -5.13 -0.50
C GLN A 77 -11.93 -4.50 0.28
N ILE A 78 -12.82 -5.33 0.85
CA ILE A 78 -13.99 -4.89 1.61
C ILE A 78 -13.56 -4.05 2.81
N LEU A 79 -12.51 -4.45 3.52
CA LEU A 79 -11.99 -3.70 4.65
C LEU A 79 -11.48 -2.31 4.22
N LEU A 80 -10.73 -2.22 3.13
CA LEU A 80 -10.24 -0.95 2.59
C LEU A 80 -11.40 -0.04 2.15
N GLU A 81 -12.40 -0.59 1.47
CA GLU A 81 -13.59 0.16 1.02
C GLU A 81 -14.42 0.65 2.20
N ARG A 82 -14.70 -0.21 3.17
CA ARG A 82 -15.44 0.13 4.39
C ARG A 82 -14.74 1.25 5.17
N PHE A 83 -13.42 1.21 5.30
CA PHE A 83 -12.67 2.30 5.92
C PHE A 83 -12.83 3.63 5.18
N VAL A 84 -12.80 3.59 3.85
CA VAL A 84 -13.02 4.78 3.01
C VAL A 84 -14.43 5.34 3.19
N GLU A 85 -15.45 4.47 3.23
CA GLU A 85 -16.85 4.84 3.45
C GLU A 85 -17.08 5.43 4.85
N GLU A 86 -16.54 4.78 5.88
CA GLU A 86 -16.58 5.24 7.26
C GLU A 86 -15.93 6.63 7.36
N GLN A 87 -14.73 6.84 6.81
CA GLN A 87 -14.08 8.16 6.80
C GLN A 87 -14.90 9.24 6.08
N ASN A 88 -15.53 8.92 4.96
CA ASN A 88 -16.35 9.89 4.23
C ASN A 88 -17.62 10.26 5.01
N SER A 89 -18.16 9.30 5.78
CA SER A 89 -19.33 9.48 6.64
C SER A 89 -19.00 10.22 7.94
N GLU A 90 -17.83 9.96 8.53
CA GLU A 90 -17.37 10.55 9.79
C GLU A 90 -16.69 11.92 9.67
N ARG A 91 -16.59 12.49 8.46
CA ARG A 91 -16.32 13.92 8.27
C ARG A 91 -17.23 14.84 9.09
N GLN A 92 -18.33 14.32 9.63
CA GLN A 92 -19.27 15.02 10.50
C GLN A 92 -18.95 14.93 12.02
N ARG A 93 -18.09 14.01 12.50
CA ARG A 93 -17.84 13.81 13.95
C ARG A 93 -16.35 13.68 14.27
N TYR A 94 -15.77 14.78 14.77
CA TYR A 94 -14.42 14.86 15.32
C TYR A 94 -14.30 13.96 16.58
N SER A 95 -13.69 12.77 16.51
CA SER A 95 -12.93 12.17 17.64
C SER A 95 -12.20 10.83 17.38
N ASN A 96 -12.42 10.09 16.29
CA ASN A 96 -11.99 8.68 16.23
C ASN A 96 -10.91 8.32 15.19
N TYR A 97 -10.25 9.31 14.58
CA TYR A 97 -9.32 9.10 13.47
C TYR A 97 -8.14 8.15 13.81
N THR A 98 -7.54 8.30 15.00
CA THR A 98 -6.41 7.47 15.46
C THR A 98 -6.85 6.06 15.88
N HIS A 99 -8.00 5.93 16.54
CA HIS A 99 -8.54 4.64 16.99
C HIS A 99 -8.99 3.75 15.82
N GLN A 100 -9.60 4.34 14.79
CA GLN A 100 -10.03 3.61 13.60
C GLN A 100 -8.83 3.12 12.79
N ARG A 101 -7.80 3.96 12.58
CA ARG A 101 -6.59 3.51 11.89
C ARG A 101 -5.96 2.33 12.62
N LEU A 102 -5.74 2.40 13.95
CA LEU A 102 -5.16 1.31 14.73
C LEU A 102 -5.91 -0.03 14.60
N HIS A 103 -7.24 0.01 14.47
CA HIS A 103 -8.05 -1.19 14.24
C HIS A 103 -7.89 -1.76 12.81
N PHE A 104 -7.70 -0.89 11.81
CA PHE A 104 -7.41 -1.30 10.43
C PHE A 104 -5.96 -1.71 10.21
N GLN A 105 -5.03 -1.25 11.04
CA GLN A 105 -3.60 -1.55 10.97
C GLN A 105 -3.26 -3.03 11.26
N SER A 106 -4.07 -3.73 12.06
CA SER A 106 -3.94 -5.18 12.27
C SER A 106 -4.47 -5.99 11.07
N LEU A 107 -5.20 -5.36 10.15
CA LEU A 107 -5.97 -6.00 9.08
C LEU A 107 -5.35 -5.88 7.68
N LEU A 108 -4.32 -5.04 7.48
CA LEU A 108 -3.64 -4.91 6.18
C LEU A 108 -2.59 -6.02 5.94
N GLN A 109 -2.87 -7.23 6.39
CA GLN A 109 -2.06 -8.39 6.03
C GLN A 109 -2.41 -8.77 4.59
N VAL A 110 -1.42 -8.66 3.70
CA VAL A 110 -1.62 -9.06 2.31
C VAL A 110 -1.57 -10.59 2.23
N PRO A 111 -2.62 -11.24 1.67
CA PRO A 111 -2.64 -12.68 1.48
C PRO A 111 -1.45 -13.16 0.65
N ASP A 112 -0.84 -14.28 1.04
CA ASP A 112 0.22 -14.89 0.24
C ASP A 112 -0.37 -15.91 -0.77
N ALA A 113 -0.18 -15.67 -2.07
CA ALA A 113 -0.73 -16.53 -3.12
C ALA A 113 0.11 -17.79 -3.39
N THR A 114 0.66 -18.44 -2.35
CA THR A 114 1.62 -19.56 -2.49
C THR A 114 0.97 -20.93 -2.76
N GLY A 115 -0.36 -21.00 -2.89
CA GLY A 115 -1.10 -22.25 -3.13
C GLY A 115 -1.46 -22.51 -4.60
N THR A 116 -0.49 -22.62 -5.51
CA THR A 116 -0.76 -23.07 -6.88
C THR A 116 -0.82 -24.59 -6.97
N ILE A 117 -1.91 -25.13 -7.51
CA ILE A 117 -2.05 -26.55 -7.82
C ILE A 117 -2.01 -26.71 -9.34
N GLU A 118 -1.17 -27.62 -9.82
CA GLU A 118 -1.08 -27.95 -11.25
C GLU A 118 -2.31 -28.78 -11.67
N PHE A 119 -2.93 -28.45 -12.80
CA PHE A 119 -4.16 -29.14 -13.24
C PHE A 119 -4.02 -30.65 -13.37
N SER A 120 -2.86 -31.13 -13.82
CA SER A 120 -2.54 -32.55 -13.95
C SER A 120 -2.55 -33.30 -12.62
N LEU A 121 -2.34 -32.59 -11.50
CA LEU A 121 -2.34 -33.16 -10.17
C LEU A 121 -3.73 -33.14 -9.52
N ILE A 122 -4.73 -32.49 -10.12
CA ILE A 122 -6.08 -32.40 -9.54
C ILE A 122 -6.75 -33.77 -9.47
N ASP A 123 -6.74 -34.53 -10.57
CA ASP A 123 -7.32 -35.87 -10.61
C ASP A 123 -6.60 -36.82 -9.64
N THR A 124 -5.29 -36.60 -9.44
CA THR A 124 -4.51 -37.34 -8.44
C THR A 124 -4.92 -36.94 -7.02
N ILE A 125 -5.01 -35.65 -6.70
CA ILE A 125 -5.41 -35.17 -5.36
C ILE A 125 -6.85 -35.58 -5.03
N ALA A 126 -7.76 -35.50 -6.01
CA ALA A 126 -9.14 -35.96 -5.86
C ALA A 126 -9.22 -37.47 -5.56
N GLY A 127 -8.46 -38.29 -6.29
CA GLY A 127 -8.39 -39.72 -6.04
C GLY A 127 -7.82 -40.08 -4.66
N TRP A 128 -6.83 -39.35 -4.17
CA TRP A 128 -6.25 -39.57 -2.83
C TRP A 128 -7.24 -39.19 -1.71
N MET A 129 -8.07 -38.16 -1.93
CA MET A 129 -9.10 -37.75 -0.97
C MET A 129 -10.30 -38.72 -0.93
N GLU A 130 -10.60 -39.40 -2.04
CA GLU A 130 -11.63 -40.43 -2.12
C GLU A 130 -11.23 -41.72 -1.38
N GLU A 131 -9.95 -42.10 -1.40
CA GLU A 131 -9.43 -43.30 -0.71
C GLU A 131 -9.35 -43.15 0.82
N GLU A 132 -9.14 -41.94 1.35
CA GLU A 132 -9.07 -41.68 2.80
C GLU A 132 -10.44 -41.61 3.52
N GLY A 133 -11.55 -41.90 2.83
CA GLY A 133 -12.86 -42.09 3.47
C GLY A 133 -13.44 -40.84 4.13
N ASN A 134 -12.96 -39.65 3.78
CA ASN A 134 -13.47 -38.40 4.32
C ASN A 134 -14.68 -37.97 3.48
N ASN A 135 -15.89 -38.33 3.93
CA ASN A 135 -17.18 -37.96 3.32
C ASN A 135 -17.54 -36.47 3.49
N TYR A 136 -16.54 -35.60 3.56
CA TYR A 136 -16.71 -34.17 3.34
C TYR A 136 -16.30 -33.89 1.90
N SER A 137 -17.27 -34.04 1.00
CA SER A 137 -17.22 -33.41 -0.32
C SER A 137 -17.31 -31.89 -0.14
N MET A 138 -16.31 -31.30 0.53
CA MET A 138 -15.93 -29.91 0.30
C MET A 138 -14.96 -30.00 -0.86
N GLY A 139 -15.52 -30.20 -2.07
CA GLY A 139 -14.74 -30.21 -3.30
C GLY A 139 -13.81 -29.01 -3.26
N VAL A 140 -12.51 -29.24 -3.44
CA VAL A 140 -11.53 -28.15 -3.48
C VAL A 140 -11.99 -27.21 -4.59
N GLU A 141 -12.62 -26.10 -4.21
CA GLU A 141 -13.12 -25.14 -5.18
C GLU A 141 -11.88 -24.43 -5.73
N LEU A 142 -11.53 -24.80 -6.95
CA LEU A 142 -10.33 -24.33 -7.63
C LEU A 142 -10.73 -23.23 -8.60
N ILE A 143 -9.96 -22.15 -8.59
CA ILE A 143 -10.18 -20.98 -9.44
C ILE A 143 -8.95 -20.73 -10.31
N ARG A 144 -9.16 -20.11 -11.46
CA ARG A 144 -8.08 -19.84 -12.41
C ARG A 144 -7.20 -18.69 -11.92
N ALA A 145 -5.94 -18.72 -12.32
CA ALA A 145 -5.00 -17.61 -12.13
C ALA A 145 -5.57 -16.23 -12.52
N THR A 146 -6.35 -16.18 -13.61
CA THR A 146 -7.02 -14.96 -14.08
C THR A 146 -8.07 -14.42 -13.11
N GLU A 147 -8.73 -15.29 -12.35
CA GLU A 147 -9.75 -14.89 -11.35
C GLU A 147 -9.08 -14.36 -10.09
N VAL A 148 -7.98 -14.98 -9.67
CA VAL A 148 -7.12 -14.45 -8.59
C VAL A 148 -6.53 -13.10 -8.97
N LEU A 149 -5.99 -12.97 -10.20
CA LEU A 149 -5.43 -11.70 -10.69
C LEU A 149 -6.46 -10.56 -10.61
N LYS A 150 -7.70 -10.81 -11.07
CA LYS A 150 -8.81 -9.85 -10.96
C LYS A 150 -9.14 -9.48 -9.52
N ALA A 151 -9.08 -10.44 -8.58
CA ALA A 151 -9.29 -10.15 -7.16
C ALA A 151 -8.19 -9.23 -6.60
N ILE A 152 -6.93 -9.48 -6.96
CA ILE A 152 -5.79 -8.63 -6.58
C ILE A 152 -5.94 -7.23 -7.18
N GLU A 153 -6.29 -7.12 -8.47
CA GLU A 153 -6.49 -5.82 -9.13
C GLU A 153 -7.59 -4.99 -8.47
N LYS A 154 -8.72 -5.61 -8.09
CA LYS A 154 -9.78 -4.94 -7.32
C LYS A 154 -9.29 -4.49 -5.95
N CYS A 155 -8.52 -5.33 -5.26
CA CYS A 155 -7.91 -4.98 -3.99
C CYS A 155 -6.96 -3.78 -4.13
N ILE A 156 -6.15 -3.73 -5.20
CA ILE A 156 -5.28 -2.58 -5.51
C ILE A 156 -6.11 -1.32 -5.79
N GLN A 157 -7.25 -1.41 -6.48
CA GLN A 157 -8.15 -0.28 -6.71
C GLN A 157 -8.77 0.26 -5.40
N ALA A 158 -9.15 -0.63 -4.49
CA ALA A 158 -9.61 -0.27 -3.15
C ALA A 158 -8.47 0.39 -2.35
N PHE A 159 -7.25 -0.16 -2.42
CA PHE A 159 -6.06 0.41 -1.78
C PHE A 159 -5.73 1.81 -2.32
N TRP A 160 -5.82 2.02 -3.63
CA TRP A 160 -5.67 3.35 -4.22
C TRP A 160 -6.69 4.34 -3.65
N SER A 161 -7.95 3.92 -3.53
CA SER A 161 -9.01 4.73 -2.94
C SER A 161 -8.72 5.08 -1.48
N TYR A 162 -8.23 4.10 -0.70
CA TYR A 162 -7.77 4.25 0.68
C TYR A 162 -6.66 5.29 0.83
N ILE A 163 -5.56 5.18 0.08
CA ILE A 163 -4.46 6.16 0.21
C ILE A 163 -4.82 7.53 -0.39
N LYS A 164 -5.80 7.57 -1.30
CA LYS A 164 -6.32 8.81 -1.87
C LYS A 164 -7.22 9.56 -0.90
N THR A 165 -7.98 8.89 -0.03
CA THR A 165 -8.78 9.56 1.01
C THR A 165 -7.94 10.08 2.17
N ASP A 166 -6.74 9.52 2.39
CA ASP A 166 -5.68 10.13 3.22
C ASP A 166 -5.06 11.38 2.56
N ASN A 167 -5.92 12.19 1.95
CA ASN A 167 -5.65 13.55 1.56
C ASN A 167 -5.93 14.47 2.74
N THR A 168 -5.38 14.11 3.91
CA THR A 168 -5.19 15.00 5.05
C THR A 168 -4.33 16.17 4.59
N LYS A 169 -5.02 17.13 3.97
CA LYS A 169 -4.61 18.52 3.73
C LYS A 169 -3.19 18.65 3.20
N SER A 170 -2.99 18.32 1.93
CA SER A 170 -2.02 19.02 1.08
C SER A 170 -0.64 19.25 1.73
N VAL A 171 0.25 18.28 1.58
CA VAL A 171 1.69 18.43 1.81
C VAL A 171 2.25 19.72 1.18
N TRP A 172 1.58 20.26 0.16
CA TRP A 172 1.92 21.53 -0.52
C TRP A 172 1.31 22.82 0.08
N LYS A 173 0.29 22.78 0.95
CA LYS A 173 -0.27 24.00 1.59
C LYS A 173 0.37 24.33 2.94
N TYR A 174 1.30 23.52 3.43
CA TYR A 174 2.17 23.90 4.54
C TYR A 174 3.37 24.71 4.06
N LYS A 175 3.12 25.84 3.39
CA LYS A 175 4.11 26.93 3.24
C LYS A 175 4.62 27.45 4.60
N GLY A 176 4.06 26.99 5.73
CA GLY A 176 4.46 27.36 7.08
C GLY A 176 5.43 26.40 7.79
N ILE A 177 5.59 25.13 7.37
CA ILE A 177 6.48 24.16 8.05
C ILE A 177 7.96 24.44 7.75
N TRP A 178 8.28 25.14 6.65
CA TRP A 178 9.63 25.64 6.37
C TRP A 178 10.14 26.69 7.38
N ARG A 179 9.32 27.10 8.38
CA ARG A 179 9.77 27.95 9.50
C ARG A 179 10.24 27.17 10.73
N SER A 180 10.08 25.85 10.75
CA SER A 180 10.66 24.93 11.74
C SER A 180 11.60 23.96 11.02
N ARG A 181 12.59 23.42 11.75
CA ARG A 181 13.64 22.54 11.19
C ARG A 181 13.05 21.51 10.21
N PRO A 182 13.74 21.22 9.09
CA PRO A 182 13.30 20.20 8.15
C PRO A 182 13.11 18.86 8.87
N PRO A 183 12.14 18.04 8.44
CA PRO A 183 11.76 16.79 9.11
C PRO A 183 12.83 15.71 8.87
N LEU A 184 14.05 15.95 9.33
CA LEU A 184 15.20 15.09 9.12
C LEU A 184 15.73 14.59 10.44
N GLN A 185 15.98 13.28 10.49
CA GLN A 185 16.74 12.68 11.57
C GLN A 185 18.21 13.09 11.51
N ASP A 186 18.81 13.10 10.32
CA ASP A 186 20.18 13.59 10.07
C ASP A 186 20.18 14.92 9.30
N PRO A 187 20.70 16.02 9.88
CA PRO A 187 20.86 17.29 9.18
C PRO A 187 21.71 17.24 7.90
N GLN A 188 22.57 16.23 7.72
CA GLN A 188 23.38 16.08 6.49
C GLN A 188 22.53 15.71 5.27
N ASP A 189 21.34 15.15 5.49
CA ASP A 189 20.45 14.69 4.42
C ASP A 189 19.67 15.81 3.71
N LEU A 190 19.92 17.09 4.05
CA LEU A 190 19.22 18.24 3.44
C LEU A 190 19.30 18.23 1.90
N GLN A 191 20.49 17.94 1.38
CA GLN A 191 20.69 17.88 -0.07
C GLN A 191 19.95 16.70 -0.71
N LEU A 192 19.92 15.55 -0.03
CA LEU A 192 19.19 14.37 -0.48
C LEU A 192 17.68 14.63 -0.48
N LEU A 193 17.13 15.18 0.62
CA LEU A 193 15.72 15.57 0.72
C LEU A 193 15.31 16.52 -0.41
N TYR A 194 16.12 17.55 -0.68
CA TYR A 194 15.85 18.48 -1.78
C TYR A 194 15.81 17.76 -3.13
N THR A 195 16.79 16.90 -3.39
CA THR A 195 16.90 16.15 -4.65
C THR A 195 15.71 15.21 -4.86
N VAL A 196 15.35 14.44 -3.84
CA VAL A 196 14.22 13.51 -3.88
C VAL A 196 12.89 14.26 -4.02
N THR A 197 12.69 15.37 -3.30
CA THR A 197 11.48 16.20 -3.41
C THR A 197 11.34 16.80 -4.81
N LYS A 198 12.44 17.29 -5.39
CA LYS A 198 12.47 17.82 -6.77
C LYS A 198 12.15 16.73 -7.79
N ALA A 199 12.68 15.53 -7.61
CA ALA A 199 12.38 14.37 -8.45
C ALA A 199 10.90 13.97 -8.36
N LEU A 200 10.33 13.92 -7.14
CA LEU A 200 8.90 13.66 -6.93
C LEU A 200 8.04 14.70 -7.66
N HIS A 201 8.36 15.99 -7.51
CA HIS A 201 7.63 17.06 -8.20
C HIS A 201 7.68 16.90 -9.72
N LYS A 202 8.87 16.66 -10.28
CA LYS A 202 9.08 16.45 -11.71
C LYS A 202 8.23 15.28 -12.22
N LYS A 203 8.31 14.11 -11.56
CA LYS A 203 7.55 12.91 -11.94
C LYS A 203 6.04 13.09 -11.76
N GLY A 204 5.61 13.84 -10.75
CA GLY A 204 4.20 14.23 -10.57
C GLY A 204 3.66 15.12 -11.69
N VAL A 205 4.47 16.03 -12.23
CA VAL A 205 4.09 16.83 -13.41
C VAL A 205 4.01 15.95 -14.66
N MET A 206 5.00 15.07 -14.87
CA MET A 206 5.01 14.13 -15.99
C MET A 206 3.81 13.17 -15.94
N MET A 207 3.42 12.70 -14.75
CA MET A 207 2.25 11.85 -14.55
C MET A 207 0.96 12.55 -14.99
N LYS A 208 0.78 13.83 -14.63
CA LYS A 208 -0.40 14.61 -15.06
C LYS A 208 -0.45 14.77 -16.58
N ASP A 209 0.70 14.89 -17.25
CA ASP A 209 0.76 14.92 -18.72
C ASP A 209 0.34 13.58 -19.34
N VAL A 210 0.81 12.45 -18.78
CA VAL A 210 0.39 11.09 -19.19
C VAL A 210 -1.13 10.92 -19.04
N GLU A 211 -1.69 11.31 -17.89
CA GLU A 211 -3.13 11.24 -17.62
C GLU A 211 -3.94 12.21 -18.51
N GLY A 212 -3.42 13.42 -18.75
CA GLY A 212 -4.06 14.46 -19.56
C GLY A 212 -4.10 14.11 -21.05
N LYS A 213 -3.02 13.54 -21.59
CA LYS A 213 -2.97 13.01 -22.96
C LYS A 213 -3.97 11.88 -23.16
N LYS A 214 -4.12 10.96 -22.20
CA LYS A 214 -5.18 9.95 -22.25
C LYS A 214 -6.58 10.59 -22.33
N ARG A 215 -6.87 11.62 -21.53
CA ARG A 215 -8.17 12.34 -21.60
C ARG A 215 -8.41 13.06 -22.93
N CYS A 216 -7.35 13.56 -23.58
CA CYS A 216 -7.45 14.15 -24.91
C CYS A 216 -7.65 13.10 -26.00
N CYS A 217 -6.91 11.98 -25.93
CA CYS A 217 -7.03 10.86 -26.87
C CYS A 217 -8.36 10.11 -26.74
N LEU A 218 -8.93 9.99 -25.55
CA LEU A 218 -10.27 9.41 -25.34
C LEU A 218 -11.39 10.18 -26.08
N ARG A 219 -11.15 11.43 -26.54
CA ARG A 219 -12.07 12.17 -27.42
C ARG A 219 -11.94 11.81 -28.91
N ARG A 220 -10.93 11.03 -29.32
CA ARG A 220 -10.76 10.45 -30.68
C ARG A 220 -10.77 8.92 -30.57
N LYS A 221 -11.88 8.31 -30.94
CA LYS A 221 -12.18 6.90 -30.70
C LYS A 221 -11.35 5.90 -31.55
N VAL A 222 -11.18 4.71 -30.95
CA VAL A 222 -10.91 3.34 -31.47
C VAL A 222 -9.49 2.96 -31.92
N LYS A 223 -8.83 2.12 -31.10
CA LYS A 223 -8.27 0.76 -31.38
C LYS A 223 -6.99 0.51 -30.57
N ALA A 224 -7.10 -0.22 -29.45
CA ALA A 224 -6.13 -1.21 -28.93
C ALA A 224 -6.49 -1.55 -27.47
N VAL A 225 -7.57 -2.33 -27.27
CA VAL A 225 -8.15 -2.58 -25.94
C VAL A 225 -7.15 -3.26 -24.98
N GLU A 226 -6.32 -4.18 -25.47
CA GLU A 226 -5.35 -4.90 -24.62
C GLU A 226 -4.15 -4.02 -24.19
N SER A 227 -3.61 -3.18 -25.08
CA SER A 227 -2.51 -2.25 -24.71
C SER A 227 -2.96 -1.09 -23.82
N GLU A 228 -4.25 -0.74 -23.89
CA GLU A 228 -4.84 0.33 -23.08
C GLU A 228 -5.02 -0.10 -21.62
N ASP A 229 -5.44 -1.35 -21.38
CA ASP A 229 -5.66 -1.90 -20.04
C ASP A 229 -4.32 -2.17 -19.31
N GLU A 230 -3.32 -2.74 -19.99
CA GLU A 230 -1.96 -2.88 -19.41
C GLU A 230 -1.38 -1.50 -19.03
N GLN A 231 -1.47 -0.52 -19.94
CA GLN A 231 -1.01 0.84 -19.66
C GLN A 231 -1.87 1.55 -18.61
N ARG A 232 -3.12 1.12 -18.36
CA ARG A 232 -3.97 1.63 -17.28
C ARG A 232 -3.47 1.13 -15.93
N ASN A 233 -3.16 -0.16 -15.81
CA ASN A 233 -2.60 -0.74 -14.59
C ASN A 233 -1.24 -0.12 -14.27
N VAL A 234 -0.33 -0.02 -15.24
CA VAL A 234 1.00 0.61 -15.03
C VAL A 234 0.89 2.06 -14.58
N VAL A 235 -0.03 2.85 -15.16
CA VAL A 235 -0.29 4.24 -14.72
C VAL A 235 -0.82 4.26 -13.29
N MET A 236 -1.79 3.42 -12.95
CA MET A 236 -2.34 3.34 -11.60
C MET A 236 -1.25 2.99 -10.57
N PHE A 237 -0.42 2.00 -10.87
CA PHE A 237 0.66 1.56 -9.98
C PHE A 237 1.71 2.65 -9.78
N ALA A 238 2.14 3.32 -10.85
CA ALA A 238 3.05 4.45 -10.75
C ALA A 238 2.45 5.62 -9.95
N THR A 239 1.14 5.86 -10.09
CA THR A 239 0.44 6.89 -9.31
C THR A 239 0.38 6.53 -7.81
N ILE A 240 0.18 5.26 -7.47
CA ILE A 240 0.28 4.76 -6.09
C ILE A 240 1.68 5.00 -5.53
N GLU A 241 2.74 4.64 -6.27
CA GLU A 241 4.13 4.84 -5.83
C GLU A 241 4.45 6.31 -5.59
N LEU A 242 4.08 7.20 -6.50
CA LEU A 242 4.27 8.65 -6.31
C LEU A 242 3.52 9.17 -5.08
N LYS A 243 2.31 8.67 -4.82
CA LYS A 243 1.52 9.06 -3.64
C LYS A 243 2.18 8.59 -2.35
N LEU A 244 2.66 7.35 -2.29
CA LEU A 244 3.36 6.80 -1.12
C LEU A 244 4.67 7.53 -0.84
N VAL A 245 5.49 7.79 -1.86
CA VAL A 245 6.71 8.61 -1.71
C VAL A 245 6.35 10.00 -1.17
N GLY A 246 5.27 10.61 -1.67
CA GLY A 246 4.78 11.88 -1.16
C GLY A 246 4.30 11.84 0.31
N MET A 247 3.77 10.71 0.76
CA MET A 247 3.40 10.51 2.17
C MET A 247 4.65 10.39 3.06
N VAL A 248 5.66 9.62 2.64
CA VAL A 248 6.93 9.47 3.37
C VAL A 248 7.64 10.82 3.51
N LEU A 249 7.77 11.58 2.43
CA LEU A 249 8.37 12.92 2.48
C LEU A 249 7.54 13.95 3.26
N GLY A 250 6.26 13.62 3.51
CA GLY A 250 5.34 14.45 4.28
C GLY A 250 5.40 14.21 5.79
N MET A 251 6.11 13.18 6.25
CA MET A 251 6.21 12.84 7.67
C MET A 251 6.93 13.94 8.47
N SER A 252 6.63 14.00 9.76
CA SER A 252 7.23 14.92 10.72
C SER A 252 8.72 14.63 11.01
N LEU A 253 9.16 13.39 10.78
CA LEU A 253 10.55 12.97 10.87
C LEU A 253 10.85 11.90 9.82
N VAL A 254 11.88 12.11 9.01
CA VAL A 254 12.31 11.20 7.94
C VAL A 254 13.79 10.83 8.15
N SER A 255 14.08 9.53 8.07
CA SER A 255 15.44 9.00 8.19
C SER A 255 16.17 8.94 6.85
N THR A 256 17.50 8.80 6.87
CA THR A 256 18.33 8.62 5.67
C THR A 256 17.91 7.39 4.86
N SER A 257 17.57 6.29 5.55
CA SER A 257 17.14 5.04 4.93
C SER A 257 15.82 5.23 4.17
N GLN A 258 14.87 5.96 4.76
CA GLN A 258 13.59 6.32 4.12
C GLN A 258 13.78 7.24 2.91
N LEU A 259 14.70 8.22 2.98
CA LEU A 259 15.02 9.07 1.82
C LEU A 259 15.64 8.28 0.67
N LYS A 260 16.55 7.36 0.96
CA LYS A 260 17.13 6.45 -0.04
C LYS A 260 16.07 5.53 -0.64
N TRP A 261 15.14 5.04 0.19
CA TRP A 261 13.99 4.28 -0.29
C TRP A 261 13.12 5.12 -1.25
N CYS A 262 12.82 6.38 -0.91
CA CYS A 262 12.09 7.29 -1.79
C CYS A 262 12.84 7.52 -3.10
N GLN A 263 14.15 7.74 -3.04
CA GLN A 263 14.99 7.89 -4.23
C GLN A 263 14.89 6.66 -5.14
N HIS A 264 15.08 5.46 -4.58
CA HIS A 264 15.00 4.21 -5.34
C HIS A 264 13.61 4.00 -5.97
N LYS A 265 12.52 4.25 -5.22
CA LYS A 265 11.15 4.18 -5.76
C LYS A 265 10.94 5.15 -6.93
N LEU A 266 11.46 6.37 -6.83
CA LEU A 266 11.36 7.33 -7.91
C LEU A 266 12.22 6.94 -9.11
N ASP A 267 13.44 6.47 -8.89
CA ASP A 267 14.36 6.10 -9.97
C ASP A 267 13.83 4.93 -10.81
N ASN A 268 13.07 4.02 -10.20
CA ASN A 268 12.38 2.93 -10.90
C ASN A 268 11.20 3.38 -11.80
N LEU A 269 10.79 4.65 -11.75
CA LEU A 269 9.70 5.19 -12.58
C LEU A 269 10.26 5.94 -13.80
N GLU A 270 10.13 5.38 -14.99
CA GLU A 270 10.56 6.04 -16.22
C GLU A 270 9.37 6.66 -16.96
N PHE A 271 9.58 7.85 -17.53
CA PHE A 271 8.56 8.58 -18.27
C PHE A 271 9.12 9.04 -19.61
N GLY A 272 8.35 8.85 -20.66
CA GLY A 272 8.76 9.20 -22.02
C GLY A 272 7.64 8.99 -23.03
N GLN A 273 7.62 9.79 -24.08
CA GLN A 273 6.60 9.73 -25.15
C GLN A 273 5.14 9.70 -24.66
N GLY A 274 4.84 10.29 -23.50
CA GLY A 274 3.48 10.27 -22.91
C GLY A 274 3.08 8.92 -22.31
N LYS A 275 4.03 8.03 -22.06
CA LYS A 275 3.87 6.76 -21.33
C LYS A 275 4.71 6.77 -20.06
N VAL A 276 4.40 5.82 -19.19
CA VAL A 276 5.14 5.51 -17.98
C VAL A 276 5.53 4.04 -18.00
N TRP A 277 6.77 3.77 -17.61
CA TRP A 277 7.32 2.43 -17.43
C TRP A 277 7.84 2.30 -16.00
N ARG A 278 7.87 1.05 -15.54
CA ARG A 278 8.38 0.70 -14.22
C ARG A 278 9.49 -0.31 -14.43
N GLY A 279 10.65 -0.02 -13.84
CA GLY A 279 11.77 -0.95 -13.83
C GLY A 279 11.41 -2.24 -13.09
N THR A 280 12.14 -3.32 -13.35
CA THR A 280 12.04 -4.56 -12.57
C THR A 280 12.44 -4.26 -11.13
N MET A 281 11.49 -4.30 -10.21
CA MET A 281 11.76 -3.98 -8.80
C MET A 281 12.76 -4.97 -8.21
N ILE A 282 13.95 -4.48 -7.87
CA ILE A 282 14.74 -5.06 -6.80
C ILE A 282 13.99 -4.71 -5.51
N GLN A 283 13.61 -5.72 -4.73
CA GLN A 283 12.70 -5.61 -3.61
C GLN A 283 13.28 -4.71 -2.50
N CYS A 284 13.01 -3.41 -2.56
CA CYS A 284 13.36 -2.45 -1.52
C CYS A 284 12.18 -2.29 -0.54
N MET A 285 12.11 -3.14 0.47
CA MET A 285 11.07 -2.99 1.49
C MET A 285 11.23 -1.65 2.24
N PHE A 286 10.11 -1.09 2.70
CA PHE A 286 10.13 0.15 3.48
C PHE A 286 10.96 -0.05 4.76
N PRO A 287 11.95 0.83 5.05
CA PRO A 287 12.84 0.65 6.19
C PRO A 287 12.20 1.08 7.52
N SER A 288 12.55 0.39 8.61
CA SER A 288 12.00 0.60 9.96
C SER A 288 12.51 1.86 10.70
N SER A 289 13.12 2.81 9.97
CA SER A 289 13.98 3.92 10.44
C SER A 289 15.46 3.53 10.54
#